data_AF-A0A7V3I5V1-F1
#
_entry.id   AF-A0A7V3I5V1-F1
#
_cell.length_a   1.000
_cell.length_b   1.000
_cell.length_c   1.000
_cell.angle_alpha   90.00
_cell.angle_beta   90.00
_cell.angle_gamma   90.00
#
_symmetry.space_group_name_H-M   'P 1'
#
loop_
_entity.id
_entity.type
_entity.pdbx_description
1 polymer ?
#
loop_
_entity_poly.entity_id
_entity_poly.type
_entity_poly.pdbx_seq_one_letter_code
_entity_poly.pdbx_strand_id
1 'polypeptide(L)' 'MKSYPINAIRNVALVGHGGTGKSSLAEAMLYASGAISRMGRVDDGTSTSDFDPDEIAR' A
#
# COMPACT_ATOMS: atom_id res chain seq x y z
N MET A 1 -5.92 2.91 21.90
CA MET A 1 -4.78 3.15 20.98
C MET A 1 -3.67 2.19 21.38
N LYS A 2 -3.12 1.38 20.46
CA LYS A 2 -2.01 0.47 20.80
C LYS A 2 -0.74 1.30 20.99
N SER A 3 -0.02 1.08 22.09
CA SER A 3 1.27 1.73 22.36
C SER A 3 2.40 0.79 21.92
N TYR A 4 3.37 1.33 21.18
CA TYR A 4 4.53 0.58 20.70
C TYR A 4 5.81 1.26 21.19
N PRO A 5 6.81 0.51 21.68
CA PRO A 5 8.11 1.10 22.01
C PRO A 5 8.79 1.61 20.73
N ILE A 6 9.62 2.65 20.86
CA ILE A 6 10.23 3.35 19.71
C ILE A 6 10.99 2.37 18.79
N ASN A 7 11.68 1.39 19.37
CA ASN A 7 12.44 0.37 18.63
C ASN A 7 11.58 -0.61 17.81
N ALA A 8 10.26 -0.65 18.05
CA ALA A 8 9.31 -1.48 17.31
C ALA A 8 8.65 -0.73 16.14
N ILE A 9 8.83 0.59 16.01
CA ILE A 9 8.28 1.39 14.91
C ILE A 9 9.23 1.30 13.70
N ARG A 10 8.67 1.03 12.51
CA ARG A 10 9.42 0.98 11.24
C ARG A 10 8.85 2.02 10.28
N ASN A 11 9.63 3.06 10.00
CA ASN A 11 9.32 4.03 8.96
C ASN A 11 9.93 3.56 7.63
N VAL A 12 9.09 3.33 6.62
CA VAL A 12 9.51 2.80 5.31
C VAL A 12 8.87 3.65 4.22
N ALA A 13 9.63 3.92 3.15
CA ALA A 13 9.14 4.58 1.95
C ALA A 13 9.41 3.69 0.73
N LEU A 14 8.42 3.58 -0.17
CA LEU A 14 8.55 2.88 -1.44
C LEU A 14 8.81 3.89 -2.55
N VAL A 15 9.98 3.83 -3.19
CA VAL A 15 10.42 4.79 -4.20
C VAL A 15 10.93 4.07 -5.44
N GLY A 16 10.66 4.63 -6.62
CA GLY A 16 10.92 3.99 -7.91
C GLY A 16 10.16 4.67 -9.05
N HIS A 17 10.57 4.41 -10.28
CA HIS A 17 9.99 5.01 -11.48
C HIS A 17 8.51 4.62 -11.69
N GLY A 18 7.79 5.32 -12.58
CA GLY A 18 6.43 4.94 -12.97
C GLY A 18 6.39 3.49 -13.45
N GLY A 19 5.35 2.73 -13.07
CA GLY A 19 5.18 1.34 -13.50
C GLY A 19 6.08 0.30 -12.80
N THR A 20 6.99 0.67 -11.89
CA THR A 20 7.87 -0.29 -11.20
C THR A 20 7.19 -1.09 -10.07
N GLY A 21 5.85 -1.05 -9.97
CA GLY A 21 5.08 -1.85 -9.01
C GLY A 21 5.05 -1.35 -7.56
N LYS A 22 5.37 -0.07 -7.29
CA LYS A 22 5.36 0.49 -5.92
C LYS A 22 4.02 0.30 -5.21
N SER A 23 2.92 0.71 -5.85
CA SER A 23 1.57 0.61 -5.30
C SER A 23 1.15 -0.86 -5.12
N SER A 24 1.52 -1.73 -6.06
CA SER A 24 1.26 -3.17 -5.97
C SER A 24 2.00 -3.81 -4.79
N LEU A 25 3.23 -3.39 -4.51
CA LEU A 25 3.99 -3.86 -3.35
C LEU A 25 3.37 -3.36 -2.04
N ALA A 26 2.92 -2.10 -1.98
CA ALA A 26 2.22 -1.57 -0.81
C ALA A 26 0.96 -2.38 -0.49
N GLU A 27 0.15 -2.69 -1.52
CA GLU A 27 -1.04 -3.52 -1.40
C GLU A 27 -0.72 -4.92 -0.87
N ALA A 28 0.36 -5.54 -1.37
CA ALA A 28 0.83 -6.84 -0.91
C ALA A 28 1.25 -6.81 0.57
N MET A 29 1.95 -5.76 0.99
CA MET A 29 2.36 -5.58 2.40
C MET A 29 1.15 -5.43 3.32
N LEU A 30 0.13 -4.66 2.91
CA LEU A 30 -1.11 -4.51 3.67
C LEU A 30 -1.82 -5.85 3.83
N TYR A 31 -1.96 -6.62 2.74
CA TYR A 31 -2.57 -7.94 2.79
C TYR A 31 -1.78 -8.91 3.67
N ALA A 32 -0.45 -8.98 3.49
CA ALA A 32 0.43 -9.86 4.26
C ALA A 32 0.45 -9.53 5.76
N SER A 33 0.28 -8.25 6.13
CA SER A 33 0.17 -7.82 7.53
C SER A 33 -1.20 -8.12 8.17
N GLY A 34 -2.18 -8.55 7.37
CA GLY A 34 -3.56 -8.73 7.80
C GLY A 34 -4.33 -7.42 8.02
N ALA A 35 -3.79 -6.28 7.57
CA ALA A 35 -4.45 -4.99 7.65
C ALA A 35 -5.68 -4.91 6.72
N ILE A 36 -5.64 -5.64 5.61
CA ILE A 36 -6.77 -5.80 4.67
C ILE A 36 -7.05 -7.29 4.44
N SER A 37 -8.33 -7.63 4.23
CA SER A 37 -8.77 -9.03 4.04
C SER A 37 -8.66 -9.52 2.60
N ARG A 38 -8.53 -8.61 1.63
CA ARG A 38 -8.39 -8.91 0.21
C ARG A 38 -7.26 -8.06 -0.37
N MET A 39 -6.42 -8.66 -1.20
CA MET A 39 -5.43 -7.93 -1.98
C MET A 39 -6.10 -7.31 -3.23
N GLY A 40 -6.11 -5.99 -3.32
CA GLY A 40 -6.59 -5.27 -4.50
C GLY A 40 -5.62 -5.33 -5.69
N ARG A 41 -6.07 -4.84 -6.84
CA ARG A 41 -5.24 -4.68 -8.05
C ARG A 41 -5.25 -3.23 -8.48
N VAL A 42 -4.05 -2.70 -8.68
CA VAL A 42 -3.81 -1.32 -9.13
C VAL A 42 -4.36 -1.10 -10.55
N ASP A 43 -4.22 -2.10 -11.44
CA ASP A 43 -4.73 -2.02 -12.81
C ASP A 43 -6.26 -1.94 -12.87
N ASP A 44 -6.94 -2.45 -11.84
CA ASP A 44 -8.41 -2.44 -11.74
C ASP A 44 -8.92 -1.25 -10.91
N GLY A 45 -8.04 -0.37 -10.43
CA GLY A 45 -8.39 0.73 -9.51
C GLY A 45 -8.99 0.25 -8.19
N THR A 46 -8.66 -0.98 -7.77
CA THR A 46 -9.18 -1.60 -6.55
C THR A 46 -8.14 -1.68 -5.44
N SER A 47 -6.96 -1.08 -5.61
CA SER A 47 -5.97 -1.02 -4.54
C SER A 47 -6.48 -0.14 -3.41
N THR A 48 -6.13 -0.53 -2.19
CA THR A 48 -6.41 0.24 -0.99
C THR A 48 -5.78 1.63 -1.04
N SER A 49 -4.75 1.86 -1.87
CA SER A 49 -4.05 3.14 -1.94
C SER A 49 -4.57 4.07 -3.05
N ASP A 50 -5.51 3.62 -3.90
CA ASP A 50 -6.06 4.42 -5.01
C ASP A 50 -7.13 5.40 -4.46
N PHE A 51 -6.69 6.47 -3.80
CA PHE A 51 -7.59 7.48 -3.21
C PHE A 51 -7.68 8.75 -4.06
N ASP A 52 -6.66 9.02 -4.87
CA ASP A 52 -6.66 10.18 -5.75
C ASP A 52 -7.44 9.85 -7.05
N PRO A 53 -8.33 10.75 -7.52
CA PRO A 53 -9.00 10.57 -8.81
C PRO A 53 -8.04 10.24 -9.96
N ASP A 54 -6.83 10.80 -9.98
CA ASP A 54 -5.83 10.53 -11.02
C ASP A 54 -5.23 9.11 -10.92
N GLU A 55 -5.26 8.50 -9.73
CA GLU A 55 -4.85 7.11 -9.53
C GLU A 55 -5.92 6.13 -10.03
N ILE A 56 -7.19 6.50 -9.87
CA ILE A 56 -8.36 5.70 -10.30
C ILE A 56 -8.59 5.84 -11.82
N ALA A 57 -8.37 7.02 -12.39
CA ALA A 57 -8.72 7.37 -13.77
C ALA A 57 -7.63 7.10 -14.83
N ARG A 58 -6.63 6.28 -14.50
CA ARG A 58 -5.46 6.00 -15.36
C ARG A 58 -5.76 5.61 -16.80
#